data_AF-A0A4Z2E8N6-F1
#
_entry.id   AF-A0A4Z2E8N6-F1
#
_cell.length_a   1.000
_cell.length_b   1.000
_cell.length_c   1.000
_cell.angle_alpha   90.00
_cell.angle_beta   90.00
_cell.angle_gamma   90.00
#
_symmetry.space_group_name_H-M   'P 1'
#
loop_
_entity.id
_entity.type
_entity.pdbx_description
1 polymer ?
#
loop_
_entity_poly.entity_id
_entity_poly.type
_entity_poly.pdbx_seq_one_letter_code
_entity_poly.pdbx_strand_id
1 'polypeptide(L)' 'MEQFSEDVGIPMNCIFPVKNYDSEIDLDDDTDSLILSALRNIINFAEDSINFHLNQSKSSP' A
#
# COMPACT_ATOMS: atom_id res chain seq x y z
N MET A 1 0.40 3.35 -16.31
CA MET A 1 0.41 3.46 -14.84
C MET A 1 1.16 4.72 -14.41
N GLU A 2 2.31 5.04 -15.01
CA GLU A 2 3.04 6.29 -14.78
C GLU A 2 2.18 7.55 -15.00
N GLN A 3 1.46 7.66 -16.13
CA GLN A 3 0.55 8.80 -16.34
C GLN A 3 -0.52 8.93 -15.26
N PHE A 4 -1.10 7.81 -14.82
CA PHE A 4 -2.10 7.82 -13.74
C PHE A 4 -1.46 8.30 -12.42
N SER A 5 -0.25 7.83 -12.11
CA SER A 5 0.54 8.26 -10.95
C SER A 5 0.76 9.78 -10.96
N GLU A 6 1.12 10.34 -12.13
CA GLU A 6 1.25 11.79 -12.32
C GLU A 6 -0.09 12.51 -12.14
N ASP A 7 -1.16 12.00 -12.77
CA ASP A 7 -2.48 12.63 -12.76
C ASP A 7 -3.11 12.68 -11.35
N VAL A 8 -2.87 11.66 -10.52
CA VAL A 8 -3.38 11.61 -9.14
C VAL A 8 -2.39 12.11 -8.09
N GLY A 9 -1.14 12.40 -8.48
CA GLY A 9 -0.08 12.84 -7.57
C GLY A 9 0.37 11.78 -6.55
N ILE A 10 0.10 10.50 -6.83
CA ILE A 10 0.48 9.38 -5.96
C ILE A 10 1.72 8.70 -6.58
N PRO A 11 2.85 8.56 -5.86
CA PRO A 11 4.03 7.89 -6.38
C PRO A 11 3.78 6.45 -6.85
N MET A 12 4.47 6.01 -7.91
CA MET A 12 4.32 4.67 -8.48
C MET A 12 4.52 3.53 -7.48
N ASN A 13 5.40 3.68 -6.49
CA ASN A 13 5.63 2.68 -5.44
C ASN A 13 4.49 2.60 -4.40
N CYS A 14 3.50 3.50 -4.47
CA CYS A 14 2.30 3.50 -3.63
C CYS A 14 1.06 3.01 -4.40
N ILE A 15 1.21 2.56 -5.66
CA ILE A 15 0.12 2.08 -6.51
C ILE A 15 0.29 0.58 -6.72
N PHE A 16 -0.66 -0.20 -6.19
CA PHE A 16 -0.63 -1.66 -6.26
C PHE A 16 -1.78 -2.17 -7.14
N PRO A 17 -1.49 -2.78 -8.30
CA PRO A 17 -2.53 -3.46 -9.06
C PRO A 17 -2.97 -4.71 -8.29
N VAL A 18 -4.26 -4.81 -8.01
CA VAL A 18 -4.87 -6.01 -7.40
C VAL A 18 -6.01 -6.50 -8.26
N LYS A 19 -6.17 -7.81 -8.33
CA LYS A 19 -7.28 -8.46 -9.04
C LYS A 19 -8.50 -8.55 -8.11
N ASN A 20 -9.70 -8.57 -8.69
CA ASN A 20 -10.92 -8.88 -7.94
C ASN A 20 -11.17 -10.40 -8.00
N TYR A 21 -11.33 -11.01 -6.83
CA TYR A 21 -11.47 -12.47 -6.66
C TYR A 21 -12.92 -12.97 -6.58
N ASP A 22 -13.92 -12.11 -6.82
CA ASP A 22 -15.35 -12.45 -6.64
C ASP A 22 -15.78 -13.79 -7.27
N SER A 23 -15.20 -14.16 -8.41
CA SER A 23 -15.50 -15.42 -9.12
C SER A 23 -14.39 -16.48 -9.04
N GLU A 24 -13.30 -16.23 -8.35
CA GLU A 24 -12.13 -17.11 -8.28
C GLU A 24 -12.14 -17.91 -6.98
N ILE A 25 -12.13 -19.24 -7.12
CA ILE A 25 -12.21 -20.17 -5.98
C ILE A 25 -10.84 -20.80 -5.70
N ASP A 26 -10.02 -20.96 -6.74
CA ASP A 26 -8.67 -21.51 -6.64
C ASP A 26 -7.65 -20.41 -6.42
N LEU A 27 -6.62 -20.71 -5.62
CA LEU A 27 -5.51 -19.80 -5.35
C LEU A 27 -4.52 -19.79 -6.53
N ASP A 28 -3.95 -18.62 -6.80
CA ASP A 28 -2.86 -18.42 -7.75
C ASP A 28 -1.72 -17.70 -7.04
N ASP A 29 -0.66 -18.44 -6.69
CA ASP A 29 0.42 -17.95 -5.83
C ASP A 29 1.04 -16.64 -6.34
N ASP A 30 1.22 -16.50 -7.66
CA ASP A 30 1.81 -15.31 -8.27
C ASP A 30 0.89 -14.10 -8.09
N THR A 31 -0.40 -14.21 -8.40
CA THR A 31 -1.38 -13.12 -8.26
C THR A 31 -1.70 -12.82 -6.80
N ASP A 32 -1.87 -13.86 -5.97
CA ASP A 32 -2.20 -13.74 -4.55
C ASP A 32 -1.07 -13.12 -3.73
N SER A 33 0.17 -13.32 -4.16
CA SER A 33 1.31 -12.63 -3.57
C SER A 33 1.22 -11.10 -3.73
N LEU A 34 0.55 -10.59 -4.78
CA LEU A 34 0.40 -9.16 -5.03
C LEU A 34 -0.56 -8.50 -4.04
N ILE A 35 -1.71 -9.13 -3.74
CA ILE A 35 -2.65 -8.60 -2.74
C ILE A 35 -2.05 -8.66 -1.33
N LEU A 36 -1.33 -9.74 -1.00
CA LEU A 36 -0.62 -9.84 0.28
C LEU A 36 0.49 -8.77 0.39
N SER A 37 1.23 -8.53 -0.71
CA SER A 37 2.23 -7.46 -0.77
C SER A 37 1.62 -6.08 -0.62
N ALA A 38 0.45 -5.83 -1.22
CA ALA A 38 -0.27 -4.56 -1.07
C ALA A 38 -0.72 -4.34 0.39
N LEU A 39 -1.33 -5.35 1.02
CA LEU A 39 -1.74 -5.29 2.43
C LEU A 39 -0.54 -5.03 3.35
N ARG A 40 0.58 -5.70 3.12
CA ARG A 40 1.81 -5.49 3.89
C ARG A 40 2.33 -4.07 3.76
N ASN A 41 2.33 -3.49 2.54
CA ASN A 41 2.73 -2.10 2.34
C ASN A 41 1.79 -1.11 3.04
N ILE A 42 0.48 -1.36 3.03
CA ILE A 42 -0.50 -0.53 3.76
C ILE A 42 -0.21 -0.54 5.27
N ILE A 43 0.07 -1.71 5.85
CA ILE A 43 0.41 -1.83 7.27
C ILE A 43 1.71 -1.08 7.60
N ASN A 44 2.75 -1.27 6.79
CA ASN A 44 4.03 -0.56 6.98
C ASN A 44 3.83 0.96 6.91
N PHE A 45 3.05 1.45 5.94
CA PHE A 45 2.77 2.88 5.80
C PHE A 45 1.99 3.42 7.01
N ALA A 46 1.04 2.65 7.55
CA ALA A 46 0.31 3.02 8.75
C ALA A 46 1.25 3.12 9.97
N GLU A 47 2.18 2.17 10.13
CA GLU A 47 3.19 2.18 11.19
C GLU A 47 4.12 3.40 11.06
N ASP A 48 4.63 3.68 9.87
CA ASP A 48 5.48 4.83 9.59
C ASP A 48 4.77 6.16 9.92
N SER A 49 3.48 6.26 9.57
CA SER A 49 2.65 7.43 9.89
C SER A 49 2.47 7.62 11.40
N ILE A 50 2.16 6.55 12.13
CA ILE A 50 2.04 6.60 13.60
C ILE A 50 3.37 7.03 14.23
N ASN A 51 4.48 6.44 13.79
CA ASN A 51 5.82 6.79 14.28
C ASN A 51 6.17 8.25 14.00
N PHE A 52 5.84 8.76 12.82
CA PHE A 52 6.04 10.16 12.45
C PHE A 52 5.26 11.10 13.40
N HIS A 53 3.99 10.80 13.69
CA HIS A 53 3.18 11.60 14.62
C HIS A 53 3.66 11.52 16.07
N LEU A 54 4.11 10.35 16.54
CA LEU A 54 4.67 10.16 17.88
C LEU A 54 6.01 10.90 18.06
N ASN A 55 6.84 10.96 17.02
CA ASN A 55 8.11 11.68 17.10
C ASN A 55 7.89 13.21 17.10
N GLN A 56 6.89 13.71 16.38
CA GLN A 56 6.52 15.14 16.43
C GLN A 56 5.96 15.58 17.79
N SER A 57 5.19 14.72 18.47
CA SER A 57 4.67 15.03 19.80
C SER A 57 5.78 15.04 20.86
N LYS A 58 6.83 14.22 20.70
CA LYS A 58 8.02 14.20 21.58
C LYS A 58 8.99 15.36 21.33
N SER A 59 8.96 15.99 20.16
CA SER A 59 9.82 17.12 19.81
C SER A 59 9.21 18.50 20.13
N SER A 60 7.98 18.54 20.65
CA SER A 60 7.36 19.78 21.12
C SER A 60 7.83 20.08 22.56
N PRO A 61 8.31 21.31 22.89
CA PRO A 61 8.83 21.66 24.23
C PRO A 61 7.80 21.54 25.35
#